data_AF-A0A351GEB7-F1
#
_entry.id   AF-A0A351GEB7-F1
#
_cell.length_a   1.000
_cell.length_b   1.000
_cell.length_c   1.000
_cell.angle_alpha   90.00
_cell.angle_beta   90.00
_cell.angle_gamma   90.00
#
_symmetry.space_group_name_H-M   'P 1'
#
loop_
_entity.id
_entity.type
_entity.pdbx_description
1 polymer ?
#
loop_
_entity_poly.entity_id
_entity_poly.type
_entity_poly.pdbx_seq_one_letter_code
_entity_poly.pdbx_strand_id
1 'polypeptide(L)'
;MVSRQRTKTAIMKKDRFDLESDIMDCWHIVDDLKTVAQAESLYSDEDKMQNALIGLESLYQLKFQKLWETFEQVVCRNELG
;
A
#
# COMPACT_ATOMS: atom_id res chain seq x y z
N MET A 1 -26.42 -28.64 -14.84
CA MET A 1 -25.33 -27.85 -15.44
C MET A 1 -25.36 -26.46 -14.83
N VAL A 2 -24.50 -26.17 -13.84
CA VAL A 2 -24.24 -24.79 -13.40
C VAL A 2 -22.80 -24.51 -13.78
N SER A 3 -22.61 -23.97 -14.98
CA SER A 3 -21.31 -23.49 -15.44
C SER A 3 -21.02 -22.19 -14.70
N ARG A 4 -20.24 -22.27 -13.62
CA ARG A 4 -19.63 -21.10 -12.95
C ARG A 4 -18.74 -20.39 -13.99
N GLN A 5 -19.21 -19.28 -14.56
CA GLN A 5 -18.31 -18.36 -15.26
C GLN A 5 -17.27 -17.87 -14.24
N ARG A 6 -16.00 -18.26 -14.45
CA ARG A 6 -14.86 -17.61 -13.81
C ARG A 6 -14.75 -16.22 -14.42
N THR A 7 -15.15 -15.19 -13.69
CA THR A 7 -14.85 -13.81 -14.04
C THR A 7 -13.33 -13.64 -14.09
N LYS A 8 -12.78 -13.53 -15.31
CA LYS A 8 -11.42 -13.02 -15.51
C LYS A 8 -11.46 -11.55 -15.09
N THR A 9 -10.89 -11.23 -13.94
CA THR A 9 -10.62 -9.84 -13.56
C THR A 9 -9.73 -9.25 -14.65
N ALA A 10 -10.24 -8.26 -15.38
CA ALA A 10 -9.43 -7.46 -16.29
C ALA A 10 -8.38 -6.75 -15.44
N ILE A 11 -7.10 -7.11 -15.60
CA ILE A 11 -6.01 -6.36 -15.00
C ILE A 11 -6.00 -5.01 -15.70
N MET A 12 -6.48 -3.96 -15.03
CA MET A 12 -6.34 -2.60 -15.54
C MET A 12 -4.86 -2.33 -15.75
N LYS A 13 -4.53 -1.88 -16.97
CA LYS A 13 -3.15 -1.57 -17.34
C LYS A 13 -2.70 -0.35 -16.54
N LYS A 14 -1.65 -0.52 -15.75
CA LYS A 14 -0.95 0.53 -15.00
C LYS A 14 0.13 1.20 -15.86
N ASP A 15 0.35 2.50 -15.69
CA ASP A 15 1.40 3.27 -16.36
C ASP A 15 2.32 4.03 -15.38
N ARG A 16 3.22 4.87 -15.90
CA ARG A 16 4.16 5.68 -15.09
C ARG A 16 3.49 6.62 -14.08
N PHE A 17 2.30 7.15 -14.40
CA PHE A 17 1.58 8.06 -13.50
C PHE A 17 0.92 7.28 -12.36
N ASP A 18 0.47 6.05 -12.64
CA ASP A 18 0.03 5.15 -11.58
C ASP A 18 1.18 4.78 -10.64
N LEU A 19 2.38 4.56 -11.19
CA LEU A 19 3.58 4.30 -10.39
C LEU A 19 3.95 5.51 -9.52
N GLU A 20 3.97 6.71 -10.09
CA GLU A 20 4.20 7.96 -9.34
C GLU A 20 3.17 8.10 -8.20
N SER A 21 1.90 7.82 -8.48
CA SER A 21 0.83 7.88 -7.49
C SER A 21 1.01 6.85 -6.37
N ASP A 22 1.28 5.58 -6.72
CA ASP A 22 1.50 4.51 -5.72
C ASP A 22 2.76 4.81 -4.85
N ILE A 23 3.80 5.47 -5.39
CA ILE A 23 4.97 5.93 -4.62
C ILE A 23 4.56 7.00 -3.61
N MET A 24 3.81 8.01 -4.06
CA MET A 24 3.32 9.09 -3.17
C MET A 24 2.42 8.53 -2.06
N ASP A 25 1.55 7.57 -2.38
CA ASP A 25 0.69 6.89 -1.41
C ASP A 25 1.48 6.14 -0.32
N CYS A 26 2.65 5.60 -0.69
CA CYS A 26 3.56 4.94 0.24
C CYS A 26 4.37 5.95 1.07
N TRP A 27 4.67 7.12 0.53
CA TRP A 27 5.44 8.16 1.24
C TRP A 27 4.70 8.72 2.46
N HIS A 28 3.37 8.62 2.49
CA HIS A 28 2.54 9.03 3.62
C HIS A 28 2.86 8.31 4.95
N ILE A 29 3.62 7.20 4.93
CA ILE A 29 4.07 6.53 6.16
C ILE A 29 4.78 7.48 7.12
N VAL A 30 5.51 8.46 6.59
CA VAL A 30 6.25 9.43 7.39
C VAL A 30 5.30 10.29 8.23
N ASP A 31 4.15 10.65 7.69
CA ASP A 31 3.17 11.49 8.39
C ASP A 31 2.27 10.66 9.30
N ASP A 32 1.95 9.43 8.90
CA ASP A 32 1.20 8.50 9.75
C ASP A 32 2.00 8.13 11.02
N LEU A 33 3.32 7.91 10.89
CA LEU A 33 4.21 7.67 12.04
C LEU A 33 4.25 8.87 12.99
N LYS A 34 4.31 10.10 12.46
CA LYS A 34 4.24 11.32 13.30
C LYS A 34 2.90 11.40 14.02
N THR A 35 1.81 11.05 13.35
CA THR A 35 0.46 11.04 13.94
C THR A 35 0.39 10.09 15.12
N VAL A 36 0.92 8.86 14.97
CA VAL A 36 1.02 7.91 16.09
C VAL A 36 1.93 8.43 17.20
N ALA A 37 3.09 9.00 16.84
CA ALA A 37 4.03 9.56 17.81
C ALA A 37 3.46 10.74 18.60
N GLN A 38 2.54 11.52 18.04
CA GLN A 38 1.90 12.67 18.68
C GLN A 38 0.62 12.32 19.45
N ALA A 39 0.15 11.07 19.37
CA ALA A 39 -1.05 10.63 20.05
C ALA A 39 -0.80 10.41 21.56
N GLU A 40 -0.94 11.48 22.35
CA GLU A 40 -0.75 11.45 23.82
C GLU A 40 -1.59 10.37 24.51
N SER A 41 -2.76 10.04 23.95
CA SER A 41 -3.65 8.98 24.46
C SER A 41 -3.03 7.58 24.46
N LEU A 42 -1.95 7.37 23.70
CA LEU A 42 -1.22 6.11 23.62
C LEU A 42 -0.01 6.06 24.57
N TYR A 43 0.42 7.18 25.15
CA TYR A 43 1.66 7.21 25.96
C TYR A 43 1.56 6.44 27.27
N SER A 44 0.36 6.35 27.84
CA SER A 44 0.11 5.61 29.08
C SER A 44 -0.20 4.13 28.86
N ASP A 45 -0.28 3.67 27.61
CA ASP A 45 -0.75 2.33 27.24
C ASP A 45 0.12 1.77 26.12
N GLU A 46 1.22 1.12 26.53
CA GLU A 46 2.22 0.55 25.61
C GLU A 46 1.62 -0.48 24.65
N ASP A 47 0.67 -1.30 25.12
CA ASP A 47 0.00 -2.29 24.28
C ASP A 47 -0.81 -1.62 23.16
N LYS A 48 -1.52 -0.54 23.46
CA LYS A 48 -2.23 0.24 22.42
C LYS A 48 -1.27 0.90 21.45
N MET A 49 -0.14 1.43 21.93
CA MET A 49 0.91 2.00 21.07
C MET A 49 1.46 0.93 20.11
N GLN A 50 1.83 -0.25 20.62
CA GLN A 50 2.34 -1.33 19.79
C GLN A 50 1.31 -1.81 18.77
N ASN A 51 0.05 -1.98 19.17
CA ASN A 51 -1.02 -2.38 18.26
C ASN A 51 -1.23 -1.37 17.12
N ALA A 52 -1.12 -0.08 17.40
CA ALA A 52 -1.19 0.96 16.37
C ALA A 52 -0.03 0.85 15.37
N LEU A 53 1.19 0.64 15.87
CA LEU A 53 2.38 0.47 15.04
C LEU A 53 2.32 -0.80 14.17
N ILE A 54 1.89 -1.93 14.73
CA ILE A 54 1.70 -3.20 13.99
C ILE A 54 0.63 -3.05 12.91
N GLY A 55 -0.45 -2.34 13.20
CA GLY A 55 -1.50 -2.03 12.23
C GLY A 55 -0.97 -1.20 11.06
N LEU A 56 -0.13 -0.20 11.37
CA LEU A 56 0.51 0.65 10.36
C LEU A 56 1.50 -0.14 9.51
N GLU A 57 2.37 -0.94 10.13
CA GLU A 57 3.33 -1.82 9.45
C GLU A 57 2.60 -2.76 8.46
N SER A 58 1.56 -3.44 8.94
CA SER A 58 0.78 -4.38 8.12
C SER A 58 0.11 -3.68 6.93
N LEU A 59 -0.46 -2.50 7.14
CA LEU A 59 -1.08 -1.71 6.07
C LEU A 59 -0.06 -1.28 5.03
N TYR A 60 1.10 -0.78 5.46
CA TYR A 60 2.12 -0.30 4.54
C TYR A 60 2.82 -1.44 3.81
N GLN A 61 2.98 -2.62 4.42
CA GLN A 61 3.44 -3.81 3.70
C GLN A 61 2.55 -4.14 2.49
N LEU A 62 1.22 -4.04 2.64
CA LEU A 62 0.28 -4.23 1.53
C LEU A 62 0.40 -3.14 0.47
N LYS A 63 0.56 -1.87 0.88
CA LYS A 63 0.80 -0.75 -0.04
C LYS A 63 2.08 -0.94 -0.85
N PHE A 64 3.17 -1.33 -0.19
CA PHE A 64 4.46 -1.58 -0.85
C PHE A 64 4.40 -2.78 -1.80
N GLN A 65 3.67 -3.84 -1.46
CA GLN A 65 3.45 -4.95 -2.39
C GLN A 65 2.70 -4.49 -3.64
N LYS A 66 1.63 -3.70 -3.48
CA LYS A 66 0.90 -3.12 -4.62
C LYS A 66 1.80 -2.21 -5.47
N LEU A 67 2.61 -1.37 -4.82
CA LEU A 67 3.60 -0.53 -5.51
C LEU A 67 4.58 -1.38 -6.33
N TRP A 68 5.06 -2.48 -5.75
CA TRP A 68 5.96 -3.41 -6.45
C TRP A 68 5.30 -4.05 -7.67
N GLU A 69 4.04 -4.48 -7.54
CA GLU A 69 3.25 -5.02 -8.67
C GLU A 69 3.06 -3.97 -9.78
N THR A 70 2.83 -2.71 -9.42
CA THR A 70 2.76 -1.60 -10.39
C THR A 70 4.12 -1.37 -11.05
N PHE A 71 5.20 -1.37 -10.27
CA PHE A 71 6.57 -1.21 -10.77
C PHE A 71 6.93 -2.31 -11.78
N GLU A 72 6.68 -3.58 -11.45
CA GLU A 72 6.92 -4.71 -12.36
C GLU A 72 6.14 -4.55 -13.67
N GLN A 73 4.88 -4.11 -13.61
CA GLN A 73 4.07 -3.88 -14.81
C GLN A 73 4.64 -2.79 -15.72
N VAL A 74 5.07 -1.65 -15.16
CA VAL A 74 5.62 -0.52 -15.94
C VAL A 74 7.00 -0.88 -16.51
N VAL A 75 7.86 -1.51 -15.71
CA VAL A 75 9.23 -1.90 -16.10
C VAL A 75 9.21 -2.99 -17.18
N CYS A 76 8.41 -4.04 -17.01
CA CYS A 76 8.31 -5.13 -18.01
C CYS A 76 7.83 -4.62 -19.37
N ARG A 77 7.11 -3.50 -19.41
CA ARG A 77 6.60 -2.88 -20.63
C ARG A 77 7.58 -1.90 -21.27
N ASN A 78 8.73 -1.64 -20.64
CA ASN A 78 9.69 -0.62 -21.05
C ASN A 78 9.05 0.79 -21.18
N GLU A 79 8.05 1.08 -20.35
CA GLU A 79 7.30 2.35 -20.32
C GLU A 79 7.95 3.38 -19.36
N LEU A 80 9.23 3.15 -19.01
CA LEU A 80 10.05 4.07 -18.21
C LEU A 80 10.73 5.18 -19.06
N GLY A 81 10.60 5.11 -20.39
CA GLY A 81 11.20 6.05 -21.35
C GLY A 81 10.32 7.23 -21.69
#